data_AF-A0A2N1U9U3-F1
#
_entry.id   AF-A0A2N1U9U3-F1
#
_cell.length_a   1.000
_cell.length_b   1.000
_cell.length_c   1.000
_cell.angle_alpha   90.00
_cell.angle_beta   90.00
_cell.angle_gamma   90.00
#
_symmetry.space_group_name_H-M   'P 1'
#
loop_
_entity.id
_entity.type
_entity.pdbx_description
1 polymer ?
#
loop_
_entity_poly.entity_id
_entity_poly.type
_entity_poly.pdbx_seq_one_letter_code
_entity_poly.pdbx_strand_id
1 'polypeptide(L)'
;MVEIVISLALVCGAVILWTYILSVSRANSNNLDNEQVFNTLRASLLHNLKSDMRSAISIKPLNENAWEIETVKLDESATPSVKKVIYELAADGKKVSMSVEGRVKTYDFSNVLDGKKRLNFKIWP
;
A
#
# COMPACT_ATOMS: atom_id res chain seq x y z
N MET A 1 -48.44 -33.15 -7.08
CA MET A 1 -48.04 -31.82 -7.64
C MET A 1 -47.48 -30.91 -6.56
N VAL A 2 -48.14 -30.76 -5.40
CA VAL A 2 -47.69 -29.92 -4.27
C VAL A 2 -46.32 -30.31 -3.70
N GLU A 3 -46.04 -31.60 -3.50
CA GLU A 3 -44.75 -32.08 -2.97
C GLU A 3 -43.55 -31.76 -3.87
N ILE A 4 -43.75 -31.76 -5.19
CA ILE A 4 -42.71 -31.41 -6.17
C ILE A 4 -42.38 -29.92 -6.09
N VAL A 5 -43.39 -29.07 -5.88
CA VAL A 5 -43.20 -27.62 -5.74
C VAL A 5 -42.46 -27.27 -4.44
N ILE A 6 -42.79 -27.95 -3.33
CA ILE A 6 -42.14 -27.73 -2.04
C ILE A 6 -40.68 -28.17 -2.09
N SER A 7 -40.40 -29.36 -2.63
CA SER A 7 -39.03 -29.87 -2.78
C SER A 7 -38.18 -28.98 -3.70
N LEU A 8 -38.74 -28.49 -4.81
CA LEU A 8 -38.07 -27.55 -5.70
C LEU A 8 -37.76 -26.22 -5.00
N ALA A 9 -38.70 -25.68 -4.22
CA ALA A 9 -38.52 -24.43 -3.47
C ALA A 9 -37.40 -24.56 -2.41
N LEU A 10 -37.33 -25.70 -1.72
CA LEU A 10 -36.26 -25.97 -0.75
C LEU A 10 -34.88 -26.07 -1.41
N VAL A 11 -34.79 -26.72 -2.58
CA VAL A 11 -33.54 -26.81 -3.34
C VAL A 11 -33.11 -25.43 -3.82
N CYS A 12 -34.01 -24.63 -4.39
CA CYS A 12 -33.69 -23.26 -4.80
C CYS A 12 -33.26 -22.39 -3.61
N GLY A 13 -33.95 -22.48 -2.47
CA GLY A 13 -33.59 -21.75 -1.25
C GLY A 13 -32.20 -22.14 -0.74
N ALA A 14 -31.88 -23.44 -0.74
CA ALA A 14 -30.56 -23.92 -0.39
C ALA A 14 -29.49 -23.35 -1.33
N VAL A 15 -29.67 -23.44 -2.65
CA VAL A 15 -28.70 -22.94 -3.63
C VAL A 15 -28.44 -21.44 -3.46
N ILE A 16 -29.48 -20.63 -3.26
CA ILE A 16 -29.33 -19.19 -3.03
C ILE A 16 -28.52 -18.93 -1.75
N LEU A 17 -28.82 -19.65 -0.67
CA LEU A 17 -28.14 -19.47 0.61
C LEU A 17 -26.66 -19.88 0.54
N TRP A 18 -26.36 -20.98 -0.16
CA TRP A 18 -24.99 -21.42 -0.43
C TRP A 18 -24.19 -20.42 -1.27
N THR A 19 -24.78 -19.92 -2.36
CA THR A 19 -24.11 -18.92 -3.22
C THR A 19 -23.87 -17.61 -2.47
N TYR A 20 -24.80 -17.19 -1.61
CA TYR A 20 -24.63 -16.02 -0.76
C TYR A 20 -23.47 -16.19 0.23
N ILE A 21 -23.40 -17.32 0.95
CA ILE A 21 -22.31 -17.61 1.90
C ILE A 21 -20.96 -17.62 1.19
N LEU A 22 -20.86 -18.26 0.02
CA LEU A 22 -19.63 -18.27 -0.78
C LEU A 22 -19.24 -16.87 -1.24
N SER A 23 -20.20 -16.04 -1.65
CA SER A 23 -19.95 -14.66 -2.04
C SER A 23 -19.43 -13.81 -0.88
N VAL A 24 -20.04 -13.92 0.31
CA VAL A 24 -19.61 -13.19 1.51
C VAL A 24 -18.24 -13.67 1.98
N SER A 25 -18.00 -14.98 1.98
CA SER A 25 -16.70 -15.56 2.33
C SER A 25 -15.59 -15.08 1.40
N ARG A 26 -15.84 -15.06 0.08
CA ARG A 26 -14.89 -14.56 -0.92
C ARG A 26 -14.62 -13.07 -0.74
N ALA A 27 -15.65 -12.27 -0.48
CA ALA A 27 -15.49 -10.84 -0.21
C ALA A 27 -14.63 -10.58 1.03
N ASN A 28 -14.86 -11.32 2.12
CA ASN A 28 -14.03 -11.22 3.33
C ASN A 28 -12.58 -11.65 3.09
N SER A 29 -12.37 -12.74 2.35
CA SER A 29 -11.01 -13.19 1.98
C SER A 29 -10.25 -12.13 1.20
N ASN A 30 -10.89 -11.52 0.19
CA ASN A 30 -10.26 -10.46 -0.61
C ASN A 30 -9.92 -9.23 0.24
N ASN A 31 -10.78 -8.87 1.20
CA ASN A 31 -10.52 -7.74 2.10
C ASN A 31 -9.31 -8.00 3.01
N LEU A 32 -9.20 -9.21 3.56
CA LEU A 32 -8.06 -9.59 4.41
C LEU A 32 -6.73 -9.56 3.63
N ASP A 33 -6.74 -10.07 2.39
CA ASP A 33 -5.55 -10.06 1.52
C ASP A 33 -5.13 -8.61 1.18
N ASN A 34 -6.10 -7.76 0.85
CA ASN A 34 -5.85 -6.34 0.60
C ASN A 34 -5.28 -5.60 1.82
N GLU A 35 -5.78 -5.89 3.03
CA GLU A 35 -5.27 -5.29 4.25
C GLU A 35 -3.84 -5.76 4.57
N GLN A 36 -3.55 -7.04 4.35
CA GLN A 36 -2.21 -7.59 4.52
C GLN A 36 -1.22 -6.94 3.55
N VAL A 37 -1.56 -6.86 2.26
CA VAL A 37 -0.72 -6.21 1.24
C VAL A 37 -0.50 -4.73 1.58
N PHE A 38 -1.54 -4.01 2.01
CA PHE A 38 -1.42 -2.62 2.44
C PHE A 38 -0.44 -2.48 3.61
N ASN A 39 -0.57 -3.31 4.64
CA ASN A 39 0.28 -3.28 5.83
C ASN A 39 1.74 -3.61 5.50
N THR A 40 2.00 -4.58 4.61
CA THR A 40 3.35 -4.91 4.16
C THR A 40 3.99 -3.76 3.37
N LEU A 41 3.27 -3.16 2.43
CA LEU A 41 3.76 -2.01 1.65
C LEU A 41 4.04 -0.81 2.57
N ARG A 42 3.11 -0.52 3.48
CA ARG A 42 3.25 0.55 4.48
C ARG A 42 4.45 0.31 5.38
N ALA A 43 4.64 -0.90 5.89
CA ALA A 43 5.78 -1.23 6.74
C ALA A 43 7.11 -1.09 5.99
N SER A 44 7.17 -1.54 4.73
CA SER A 44 8.37 -1.40 3.90
C SER A 44 8.71 0.07 3.63
N LEU A 45 7.70 0.89 3.29
CA LEU A 45 7.87 2.33 3.08
C LEU A 45 8.35 3.02 4.37
N LEU A 46 7.68 2.76 5.50
CA LEU A 46 8.05 3.35 6.79
C LEU A 46 9.44 2.91 7.26
N HIS A 47 9.82 1.66 7.02
CA HIS A 47 11.15 1.17 7.37
C HIS A 47 12.25 1.93 6.63
N ASN A 48 12.12 2.09 5.31
CA ASN A 48 13.09 2.82 4.50
C ASN A 48 13.10 4.30 4.87
N LEU A 49 11.93 4.93 4.98
CA LEU A 49 11.82 6.33 5.39
C LEU A 49 12.45 6.57 6.76
N LYS A 50 12.20 5.71 7.75
CA LYS A 50 12.79 5.83 9.09
C LYS A 50 14.31 5.65 9.06
N SER A 51 14.82 4.74 8.24
CA SER A 51 16.26 4.56 8.05
C SER A 51 16.90 5.80 7.44
N ASP A 52 16.26 6.40 6.43
CA ASP A 52 16.76 7.60 5.78
C ASP A 52 16.67 8.81 6.72
N MET A 53 15.58 8.96 7.48
CA MET A 53 15.45 10.01 8.52
C MET A 53 16.48 9.89 9.63
N ARG A 54 16.84 8.66 10.06
CA ARG A 54 17.86 8.46 11.11
C ARG A 54 19.26 8.91 10.65
N SER A 55 19.51 8.84 9.35
CA SER A 55 20.78 9.27 8.74
C SER A 55 20.68 10.63 8.07
N ALA A 56 19.56 11.35 8.27
CA ALA A 56 19.30 12.61 7.61
C ALA A 56 20.13 13.75 8.21
N ILE A 57 20.76 14.51 7.32
CA ILE A 57 21.36 15.82 7.62
C ILE A 57 20.32 16.91 7.41
N SER A 58 19.48 16.77 6.39
CA SER A 58 18.48 17.78 6.02
C SER A 58 17.24 17.12 5.41
N ILE A 59 16.08 17.68 5.72
CA ILE A 59 14.79 17.32 5.12
C ILE A 59 14.22 18.59 4.50
N LYS A 60 14.06 18.60 3.17
CA LYS A 60 13.57 19.75 2.40
C LYS A 60 12.29 19.36 1.66
N PRO A 61 11.16 20.05 1.89
CA PRO A 61 10.01 19.90 1.00
C PRO A 61 10.34 20.50 -0.36
N LEU A 62 10.26 19.71 -1.43
CA LEU A 62 10.44 20.19 -2.81
C LEU A 62 9.12 20.75 -3.36
N ASN A 63 8.01 20.08 -3.07
CA ASN A 63 6.65 20.52 -3.37
C ASN A 63 5.68 19.90 -2.34
N GLU A 64 4.37 20.12 -2.49
CA GLU A 64 3.35 19.61 -1.54
C GLU A 64 3.32 18.07 -1.43
N ASN A 65 3.82 17.38 -2.46
CA ASN A 65 3.80 15.92 -2.60
C ASN A 65 5.21 15.32 -2.69
N ALA A 66 6.28 16.09 -2.53
CA ALA A 66 7.64 15.63 -2.71
C ALA A 66 8.59 16.20 -1.67
N TRP A 67 9.43 15.34 -1.13
CA TRP A 67 10.40 15.64 -0.09
C TRP A 67 11.77 15.11 -0.48
N GLU A 68 12.78 15.93 -0.34
CA GLU A 68 14.19 15.57 -0.47
C GLU A 68 14.77 15.36 0.94
N ILE A 69 15.37 14.19 1.16
CA ILE A 69 16.11 13.86 2.37
C ILE A 69 17.59 13.70 1.97
N GLU A 70 18.44 14.56 2.51
CA GLU A 70 19.89 14.41 2.40
C GLU A 70 20.35 13.48 3.53
N THR A 71 20.87 12.31 3.20
CA THR A 71 21.28 11.27 4.15
C THR A 71 22.76 10.93 4.00
N VAL A 72 23.45 10.64 5.10
CA VAL A 72 24.81 10.09 5.08
C VAL A 72 24.75 8.58 5.03
N LYS A 73 25.34 7.98 3.99
CA LYS A 73 25.60 6.54 3.94
C LYS A 73 27.11 6.28 3.94
N LEU A 74 27.50 5.22 4.64
CA LEU A 74 28.84 4.68 4.55
C LEU A 74 28.85 3.75 3.34
N ASP A 75 29.67 4.06 2.33
CA ASP A 75 29.90 3.13 1.23
C ASP A 75 30.77 1.95 1.68
N GLU A 76 30.94 0.93 0.84
CA GLU A 76 31.72 -0.29 1.13
C GLU A 76 33.17 0.00 1.54
N SER A 77 33.70 1.17 1.18
CA SER A 77 35.01 1.67 1.58
C SER A 77 35.01 2.44 2.91
N ALA A 78 33.95 2.35 3.73
CA ALA A 78 33.76 3.05 5.00
C ALA A 78 33.87 4.59 4.91
N THR A 79 33.79 5.15 3.70
CA THR A 79 33.80 6.60 3.48
C THR A 79 32.37 7.12 3.54
N PRO A 80 32.08 8.13 4.37
CA PRO A 80 30.75 8.72 4.42
C PRO A 80 30.49 9.52 3.14
N SER A 81 29.46 9.14 2.39
CA SER A 81 28.96 9.87 1.23
C SER A 81 27.57 10.43 1.53
N VAL A 82 27.34 11.67 1.09
CA VAL A 82 26.02 12.31 1.21
C VAL A 82 25.19 11.93 -0.01
N LYS A 83 24.07 11.26 0.24
CA LYS A 83 23.12 10.82 -0.78
C LYS A 83 21.83 11.60 -0.67
N LYS A 84 21.25 11.93 -1.83
CA LYS A 84 19.93 12.55 -1.92
C LYS A 84 18.89 11.48 -2.18
N VAL A 85 17.91 11.40 -1.28
CA VAL A 85 16.75 10.52 -1.42
C VAL A 85 15.51 11.37 -1.62
N ILE A 86 14.81 11.17 -2.73
CA ILE A 86 13.60 11.91 -3.05
C ILE A 86 12.40 10.98 -2.86
N TYR A 87 11.49 11.35 -1.97
CA TYR A 87 10.19 10.71 -1.79
C TYR A 87 9.13 11.56 -2.48
N GLU A 88 8.34 10.96 -3.36
CA GLU A 88 7.27 11.65 -4.11
C GLU A 88 5.97 10.85 -4.06
N LEU A 89 4.88 11.52 -3.70
CA LEU A 89 3.52 11.01 -3.78
C LEU A 89 2.97 11.35 -5.17
N ALA A 90 2.56 10.33 -5.91
CA ALA A 90 1.96 10.51 -7.22
C ALA A 90 0.65 11.33 -7.12
N ALA A 91 0.31 12.05 -8.18
CA ALA A 91 -0.87 12.93 -8.22
C ALA A 91 -2.20 12.19 -7.98
N ASP A 92 -2.25 10.89 -8.27
CA ASP A 92 -3.39 10.02 -7.97
C ASP A 92 -3.55 9.74 -6.47
N GLY A 93 -2.53 10.02 -5.66
CA GLY A 93 -2.45 9.73 -4.23
C GLY A 93 -2.40 8.24 -3.92
N LYS A 94 -2.03 7.40 -4.89
CA LYS A 94 -2.03 5.93 -4.76
C LYS A 94 -0.62 5.33 -4.79
N LYS A 95 0.38 6.09 -5.24
CA LYS A 95 1.76 5.59 -5.35
C LYS A 95 2.72 6.52 -4.65
N VAL A 96 3.72 5.93 -4.00
CA VAL A 96 4.86 6.68 -3.46
C VAL A 96 6.12 6.17 -4.14
N SER A 97 6.87 7.05 -4.78
CA SER A 97 8.18 6.75 -5.35
C SER A 97 9.29 7.23 -4.44
N MET A 98 10.34 6.41 -4.32
CA MET A 98 11.59 6.71 -3.63
C MET A 98 12.70 6.66 -4.67
N SER A 99 13.39 7.76 -4.90
CA SER A 99 14.50 7.86 -5.85
C SER A 99 15.82 8.08 -5.10
N VAL A 100 16.83 7.27 -5.42
CA VAL A 100 18.18 7.35 -4.87
C VAL A 100 19.18 7.22 -6.01
N GLU A 101 19.94 8.29 -6.29
CA GLU A 101 21.04 8.26 -7.28
C GLU A 101 20.65 7.61 -8.63
N GLY A 102 19.44 7.90 -9.13
CA GLY A 102 18.91 7.38 -10.39
C GLY A 102 18.19 6.02 -10.31
N ARG A 103 18.20 5.34 -9.15
CA ARG A 103 17.37 4.16 -8.89
C ARG A 103 16.04 4.58 -8.29
N VAL A 104 14.94 4.20 -8.95
CA VAL A 104 13.59 4.50 -8.47
C VAL A 104 12.93 3.23 -7.95
N LYS A 105 12.40 3.29 -6.73
CA LYS A 105 11.57 2.25 -6.13
C LYS A 105 10.17 2.80 -5.92
N THR A 106 9.18 2.16 -6.51
CA THR A 106 7.78 2.58 -6.43
C THR A 106 6.99 1.65 -5.51
N TYR A 107 6.27 2.24 -4.56
CA TYR A 107 5.30 1.57 -3.69
C TYR A 107 3.91 1.87 -4.24
N ASP A 108 3.28 0.86 -4.85
CA ASP A 108 1.97 1.00 -5.50
C ASP A 108 0.86 0.47 -4.60
N PHE A 109 0.01 1.37 -4.11
CA PHE A 109 -1.15 1.04 -3.29
C PHE A 109 -2.46 0.99 -4.10
N SER A 110 -2.40 1.07 -5.44
CA SER A 110 -3.60 1.21 -6.28
C SER A 110 -4.59 0.06 -6.11
N ASN A 111 -4.09 -1.17 -5.99
CA ASN A 111 -4.90 -2.38 -5.86
C ASN A 111 -5.58 -2.51 -4.49
N VAL A 112 -4.98 -1.94 -3.45
CA VAL A 112 -5.50 -2.00 -2.07
C VAL A 112 -6.38 -0.80 -1.72
N LEU A 113 -6.34 0.26 -2.52
CA LEU A 113 -7.16 1.47 -2.37
C LEU A 113 -8.41 1.47 -3.24
N ASP A 114 -8.85 0.30 -3.71
CA ASP A 114 -9.94 0.19 -4.68
C ASP A 114 -11.25 0.77 -4.10
N GLY A 115 -11.69 1.91 -4.65
CA GLY A 115 -12.89 2.64 -4.23
C GLY A 115 -12.78 3.62 -3.05
N LYS A 116 -11.66 3.74 -2.30
CA LYS A 116 -11.54 4.71 -1.18
C LYS A 116 -10.15 5.35 -0.97
N LYS A 117 -10.21 6.54 -0.33
CA LYS A 117 -9.19 7.48 0.22
C LYS A 117 -7.75 7.35 -0.30
N ARG A 118 -7.31 8.43 -0.98
CA ARG A 118 -5.90 8.74 -1.27
C ARG A 118 -5.03 8.58 -0.02
N LEU A 119 -3.79 8.15 -0.21
CA LEU A 119 -2.76 8.17 0.83
C LEU A 119 -2.57 9.60 1.32
N ASN A 120 -2.56 9.78 2.64
CA ASN A 120 -2.07 11.01 3.26
C ASN A 120 -0.61 10.78 3.66
N PHE A 121 0.29 10.93 2.69
CA PHE A 121 1.73 10.82 2.91
C PHE A 121 2.29 12.22 3.12
N LYS A 122 2.85 12.48 4.31
CA LYS A 122 3.55 13.73 4.65
C LYS A 122 4.75 13.41 5.52
N ILE A 123 5.90 14.00 5.19
CA ILE A 123 7.10 13.93 6.01
C ILE A 123 7.17 15.23 6.81
N TRP A 124 7.11 15.11 8.13
CA TRP A 124 7.29 16.22 9.05
C TRP A 124 8.76 16.26 9.50
N PRO A 125 9.42 17.43 9.45
CA PRO A 125 10.80 17.60 9.92
C PRO A 125 10.91 17.44 11.44
#